data_AF-A0A3S1B6G3-F1
#
_entry.id   AF-A0A3S1B6G3-F1
#
_cell.length_a   1.000
_cell.length_b   1.000
_cell.length_c   1.000
_cell.angle_alpha   90.00
_cell.angle_beta   90.00
_cell.angle_gamma   90.00
#
_symmetry.space_group_name_H-M   'P 1'
#
loop_
_entity.id
_entity.type
_entity.pdbx_description
1 polymer ?
#
loop_
_entity_poly.entity_id
_entity_poly.type
_entity_poly.pdbx_seq_one_letter_code
_entity_poly.pdbx_strand_id
1 'polypeptide(L)'
;MSITSITDGGHGNRLIGALKTLRERILPVYERLSTVIIENLDWRECIDRYDRVNTVMYFDPPYPQNGCNYAHNMRSWEEHHLLAERLSRTKCKWILSSYDIPEIHKLFADYFIVSVQSASGMRTRKDDSSRVLNKEVLITNYVPTVQVGYGSIELDSTQMALGFSEQGVKEHRLVYYR
;
A
#
# COMPACT_ATOMS: atom_id res chain seq x y z
N MET A 1 -14.43 39.63 8.35
CA MET A 1 -15.76 39.19 8.84
C MET A 1 -16.38 38.38 7.71
N SER A 2 -16.26 37.05 7.73
CA SER A 2 -16.84 36.19 6.69
C SER A 2 -18.13 35.59 7.21
N ILE A 3 -19.25 35.97 6.58
CA ILE A 3 -20.57 35.39 6.78
C ILE A 3 -20.70 34.24 5.79
N THR A 4 -20.91 33.01 6.30
CA THR A 4 -21.29 31.87 5.47
C THR A 4 -22.81 31.72 5.54
N SER A 5 -23.49 31.94 4.42
CA SER A 5 -24.92 31.69 4.26
C SER A 5 -25.20 30.18 4.27
N ILE A 6 -26.19 29.75 5.05
CA ILE A 6 -26.68 28.37 5.09
C ILE A 6 -27.93 28.31 4.21
N THR A 7 -27.77 27.87 2.96
CA THR A 7 -28.88 27.37 2.15
C THR A 7 -28.82 25.84 2.15
N ASP A 8 -29.89 25.24 2.65
CA ASP A 8 -30.08 23.85 3.01
C ASP A 8 -30.36 22.94 1.80
N GLY A 9 -29.31 22.64 1.03
CA GLY A 9 -29.29 21.56 0.04
C GLY A 9 -28.99 20.18 0.62
N GLY A 10 -29.55 19.83 1.78
CA GLY A 10 -29.43 18.48 2.39
C GLY A 10 -28.06 18.10 2.96
N HIS A 11 -27.12 19.05 3.09
CA HIS A 11 -25.78 18.83 3.64
C HIS A 11 -25.46 19.83 4.77
N GLY A 12 -26.44 20.07 5.65
CA GLY A 12 -26.31 21.03 6.75
C GLY A 12 -25.11 20.73 7.65
N ASN A 13 -24.23 21.72 7.81
CA ASN A 13 -23.25 21.91 8.88
C ASN A 13 -22.64 20.63 9.51
N ARG A 14 -22.10 19.72 8.68
CA ARG A 14 -21.33 18.56 9.15
C ARG A 14 -20.19 18.95 10.09
N LEU A 15 -19.61 20.14 9.90
CA LEU A 15 -18.56 20.70 10.76
C LEU A 15 -19.07 21.00 12.17
N ILE A 16 -20.21 21.69 12.33
CA ILE A 16 -20.77 21.98 13.66
C ILE A 16 -21.29 20.69 14.32
N GLY A 17 -21.91 19.79 13.56
CA GLY A 17 -22.32 18.47 14.08
C GLY A 17 -21.13 17.63 14.55
N ALA A 18 -19.98 17.70 13.85
CA ALA A 18 -18.76 17.02 14.23
C ALA A 18 -18.11 17.57 15.51
N LEU A 19 -18.39 18.83 15.90
CA LEU A 19 -17.90 19.38 17.17
C LEU A 19 -18.45 18.60 18.37
N LYS A 20 -19.69 18.09 18.29
CA LYS A 20 -20.32 17.30 19.36
C LYS A 20 -19.57 16.01 19.69
N THR A 21 -18.98 15.36 18.68
CA THR A 21 -18.23 14.09 18.82
C THR A 21 -16.71 14.30 18.69
N LEU A 22 -16.24 15.55 18.71
CA LEU A 22 -14.85 15.87 18.45
C LEU A 22 -13.90 15.19 19.43
N ARG A 23 -14.26 15.16 20.71
CA ARG A 23 -13.46 14.51 21.76
C ARG A 23 -13.30 13.01 21.51
N GLU A 24 -14.39 12.34 21.16
CA GLU A 24 -14.42 10.90 20.86
C GLU A 24 -13.59 10.57 19.62
N ARG A 25 -13.46 11.51 18.67
CA ARG A 25 -12.68 11.34 17.45
C ARG A 25 -11.20 11.70 17.61
N ILE A 26 -10.88 12.73 18.38
CA ILE A 26 -9.50 13.21 18.57
C ILE A 26 -8.75 12.35 19.58
N LEU A 27 -9.38 11.89 20.66
CA LEU A 27 -8.68 11.18 21.72
C LEU A 27 -7.97 9.91 21.22
N PRO A 28 -8.61 9.02 20.41
CA PRO A 28 -7.92 7.85 19.86
C PRO A 28 -6.78 8.22 18.89
N VAL A 29 -6.92 9.34 18.18
CA VAL A 29 -5.86 9.85 17.29
C VAL A 29 -4.68 10.35 18.10
N TYR A 30 -4.93 11.10 19.17
CA TYR A 30 -3.90 11.55 20.11
C TYR A 30 -3.16 10.36 20.73
N GLU A 31 -3.89 9.38 21.24
CA GLU A 31 -3.29 8.18 21.85
C GLU A 31 -2.39 7.45 20.85
N ARG A 32 -2.86 7.24 19.62
CA ARG A 32 -2.09 6.59 18.55
C ARG A 32 -0.86 7.39 18.12
N LEU A 33 -0.96 8.72 18.06
CA LEU A 33 0.12 9.59 17.58
C LEU A 33 1.05 10.08 18.69
N SER A 34 0.74 9.80 19.95
CA SER A 34 1.53 10.27 21.10
C SER A 34 2.98 9.77 21.12
N THR A 35 3.26 8.67 20.42
CA THR A 35 4.57 8.01 20.37
C THR A 35 5.26 8.13 19.01
N VAL A 36 4.69 8.88 18.06
CA VAL A 36 5.23 8.97 16.70
C VAL A 36 5.84 10.34 16.43
N ILE A 37 6.92 10.35 15.65
CA ILE A 37 7.50 11.57 15.10
C ILE A 37 6.91 11.76 13.70
N ILE A 38 6.38 12.94 13.42
CA ILE A 38 5.83 13.31 12.10
C ILE A 38 6.78 14.29 11.45
N GLU A 39 7.26 13.95 10.26
CA GLU A 39 8.17 14.79 9.50
C GLU A 39 7.61 15.06 8.10
N ASN A 40 7.96 16.22 7.55
CA ASN A 40 7.65 16.62 6.19
C ASN A 40 8.98 16.78 5.42
N LEU A 41 9.59 15.64 5.09
CA LEU A 41 10.87 15.56 4.38
C LEU A 41 10.69 14.91 3.03
N ASP A 42 11.67 15.10 2.15
CA ASP A 42 11.82 14.26 0.98
C ASP A 42 12.08 12.80 1.40
N TRP A 43 11.50 11.84 0.67
CA TRP A 43 11.61 10.42 1.01
C TRP A 43 13.06 9.93 1.05
N ARG A 44 13.96 10.53 0.26
CA ARG A 44 15.39 10.19 0.24
C ARG A 44 16.04 10.55 1.58
N GLU A 45 15.70 11.72 2.11
CA GLU A 45 16.16 12.17 3.42
C GLU A 45 15.60 11.30 4.55
N CYS A 46 14.33 10.86 4.44
CA CYS A 46 13.75 9.90 5.38
C CYS A 46 14.55 8.59 5.43
N ILE A 47 14.88 8.02 4.27
CA ILE A 47 15.70 6.79 4.21
C ILE A 47 17.06 7.03 4.86
N ASP A 48 17.77 8.09 4.46
CA ASP A 48 19.11 8.38 4.97
C ASP A 48 19.11 8.58 6.51
N ARG A 49 18.06 9.21 7.04
CA ARG A 49 17.90 9.47 8.48
C ARG A 49 17.67 8.19 9.29
N TYR A 50 16.80 7.30 8.81
CA TYR A 50 16.29 6.19 9.61
C TYR A 50 16.85 4.81 9.24
N ASP A 51 17.70 4.71 8.20
CA ASP A 51 18.29 3.44 7.79
C ASP A 51 19.21 2.86 8.88
N ARG A 52 18.67 1.91 9.65
CA ARG A 52 19.36 1.20 10.74
C ARG A 52 18.93 -0.27 10.72
N VAL A 53 19.83 -1.16 11.16
CA VAL A 53 19.61 -2.62 11.16
C VAL A 53 18.34 -3.04 11.92
N ASN A 54 18.00 -2.34 13.01
CA ASN A 54 16.83 -2.65 13.85
C ASN A 54 15.58 -1.83 13.46
N THR A 55 15.57 -1.17 12.31
CA THR A 55 14.42 -0.43 11.79
C THR A 55 13.65 -1.27 10.78
N VAL A 56 12.32 -1.13 10.78
CA VAL A 56 11.47 -1.57 9.66
C VAL A 56 10.83 -0.34 9.03
N MET A 57 10.97 -0.17 7.72
CA MET A 57 10.33 0.92 6.97
C MET A 57 9.18 0.40 6.11
N TYR A 58 8.07 1.13 6.08
CA TYR A 58 6.95 0.87 5.18
C TYR A 58 6.88 1.96 4.12
N PHE A 59 6.89 1.56 2.85
CA PHE A 59 6.82 2.44 1.69
C PHE A 59 5.49 2.25 0.96
N ASP A 60 4.75 3.33 0.81
CA ASP A 60 3.53 3.40 0.03
C ASP A 60 3.62 4.59 -0.95
N PRO A 61 4.52 4.50 -1.95
CA PRO A 61 4.68 5.59 -2.91
C PRO A 61 3.39 5.73 -3.74
N PRO A 62 3.10 6.91 -4.32
CA PRO A 62 2.11 7.02 -5.37
C PRO A 62 2.36 5.95 -6.43
N TYR A 63 1.40 5.08 -6.68
CA TYR A 63 1.61 3.98 -7.62
C TYR A 63 1.85 4.50 -9.05
N PRO A 64 2.66 3.80 -9.86
CA PRO A 64 3.05 4.26 -11.18
C PRO A 64 1.82 4.48 -12.05
N GLN A 65 1.83 5.54 -12.87
CA GLN A 65 0.75 5.87 -13.80
C GLN A 65 -0.64 6.08 -13.15
N ASN A 66 -0.72 6.27 -11.83
CA ASN A 66 -1.99 6.56 -11.18
C ASN A 66 -2.53 7.95 -11.60
N GLY A 67 -3.80 8.00 -12.01
CA GLY A 67 -4.52 9.23 -12.39
C GLY A 67 -4.92 10.13 -11.21
N CYS A 68 -4.64 9.73 -9.97
CA CYS A 68 -4.94 10.53 -8.77
C CYS A 68 -4.01 11.74 -8.61
N ASN A 69 -4.59 12.90 -8.33
CA ASN A 69 -3.88 14.17 -8.17
C ASN A 69 -3.20 14.33 -6.80
N TYR A 70 -2.11 13.61 -6.53
CA TYR A 70 -1.17 13.99 -5.46
C TYR A 70 -0.33 15.23 -5.88
N ALA A 71 0.08 16.07 -4.92
CA ALA A 71 0.82 17.31 -5.20
C ALA A 71 2.32 17.08 -5.48
N HIS A 72 2.91 16.04 -4.90
CA HIS A 72 4.29 15.61 -5.10
C HIS A 72 4.28 14.19 -5.63
N ASN A 73 4.67 14.01 -6.90
CA ASN A 73 4.33 12.83 -7.66
C ASN A 73 5.57 12.05 -8.06
N MET A 74 5.91 11.02 -7.30
CA MET A 74 6.63 9.86 -7.83
C MET A 74 5.69 9.08 -8.75
N ARG A 75 5.23 9.68 -9.85
CA ARG A 75 4.31 9.03 -10.81
C ARG A 75 5.04 8.41 -12.00
N SER A 76 6.27 8.85 -12.23
CA SER A 76 7.08 8.41 -13.35
C SER A 76 7.85 7.15 -12.98
N TRP A 77 8.09 6.28 -13.95
CA TRP A 77 8.83 5.04 -13.73
C TRP A 77 10.27 5.29 -13.24
N GLU A 78 10.87 6.42 -13.61
CA GLU A 78 12.21 6.83 -13.19
C GLU A 78 12.32 6.97 -11.67
N GLU A 79 11.32 7.56 -11.00
CA GLU A 79 11.31 7.68 -9.54
C GLU A 79 11.13 6.31 -8.86
N HIS A 80 10.35 5.39 -9.46
CA HIS A 80 10.24 4.02 -8.96
C HIS A 80 11.55 3.24 -9.13
N HIS A 81 12.27 3.43 -10.24
CA HIS A 81 13.60 2.86 -10.44
C HIS A 81 14.60 3.41 -9.41
N LEU A 82 14.58 4.72 -9.14
CA LEU A 82 15.43 5.33 -8.13
C LEU A 82 15.10 4.81 -6.72
N LEU A 83 13.82 4.62 -6.40
CA LEU A 83 13.41 4.02 -5.14
C LEU A 83 13.94 2.59 -5.00
N ALA A 84 13.76 1.75 -6.01
CA ALA A 84 14.27 0.37 -6.00
C ALA A 84 15.80 0.34 -5.82
N GLU A 85 16.52 1.21 -6.53
CA GLU A 85 17.98 1.35 -6.40
C GLU A 85 18.38 1.75 -4.98
N ARG A 86 17.70 2.72 -4.37
CA ARG A 86 17.95 3.14 -2.98
C ARG A 86 17.66 2.03 -1.99
N LEU A 87 16.53 1.34 -2.11
CA LEU A 87 16.13 0.24 -1.24
C LEU A 87 17.09 -0.95 -1.30
N SER A 88 17.77 -1.15 -2.42
CA SER A 88 18.81 -2.18 -2.55
C SER A 88 20.05 -1.94 -1.68
N ARG A 89 20.27 -0.69 -1.24
CA ARG A 89 21.44 -0.28 -0.47
C ARG A 89 21.16 -0.09 1.02
N THR A 90 19.90 -0.19 1.45
CA THR A 90 19.51 0.01 2.85
C THR A 90 19.88 -1.17 3.73
N LYS A 91 20.19 -0.89 5.00
CA LYS A 91 20.44 -1.89 6.06
C LYS A 91 19.17 -2.32 6.79
N CYS A 92 18.17 -1.45 6.83
CA CYS A 92 16.91 -1.74 7.48
C CYS A 92 16.12 -2.82 6.74
N LYS A 93 15.17 -3.41 7.45
CA LYS A 93 14.10 -4.18 6.80
C LYS A 93 13.10 -3.21 6.20
N TRP A 94 12.49 -3.59 5.08
CA TRP A 94 11.44 -2.78 4.49
C TRP A 94 10.31 -3.60 3.87
N ILE A 95 9.15 -2.96 3.78
CA ILE A 95 7.95 -3.43 3.10
C ILE A 95 7.54 -2.32 2.12
N LEU A 96 7.25 -2.68 0.87
CA LEU A 96 6.73 -1.76 -0.14
C LEU A 96 5.41 -2.29 -0.71
N SER A 97 4.39 -1.44 -0.78
CA SER A 97 3.12 -1.73 -1.46
C SER A 97 3.12 -1.15 -2.88
N SER A 98 2.54 -1.89 -3.84
CA SER A 98 2.36 -1.45 -5.23
C SER A 98 1.26 -2.23 -5.97
N TYR A 99 1.00 -1.87 -7.22
CA TYR A 99 0.13 -2.65 -8.12
C TYR A 99 0.71 -4.04 -8.42
N ASP A 100 -0.17 -5.04 -8.52
CA ASP A 100 0.18 -6.38 -8.98
C ASP A 100 0.25 -6.42 -10.52
N ILE A 101 1.34 -5.91 -11.08
CA ILE A 101 1.58 -5.83 -12.54
C ILE A 101 2.99 -6.32 -12.92
N PRO A 102 3.18 -6.88 -14.14
CA PRO A 102 4.45 -7.46 -14.56
C PRO A 102 5.67 -6.54 -14.41
N GLU A 103 5.50 -5.24 -14.61
CA GLU A 103 6.56 -4.24 -14.48
C GLU A 103 7.08 -4.11 -13.05
N ILE A 104 6.19 -4.20 -12.05
CA ILE A 104 6.56 -4.19 -10.62
C ILE A 104 7.26 -5.49 -10.26
N HIS A 105 6.75 -6.63 -10.72
CA HIS A 105 7.40 -7.94 -10.52
C HIS A 105 8.81 -7.95 -11.11
N LYS A 106 9.00 -7.36 -12.29
CA LYS A 106 10.31 -7.23 -12.92
C LYS A 106 11.22 -6.28 -12.16
N LEU A 107 10.70 -5.14 -11.68
CA LEU A 107 11.48 -4.14 -10.95
C LEU A 107 12.02 -4.67 -9.62
N PHE A 108 11.27 -5.53 -8.95
CA PHE A 108 11.61 -6.06 -7.63
C PHE A 108 11.86 -7.58 -7.64
N ALA A 109 12.35 -8.12 -8.77
CA ALA A 109 12.52 -9.56 -8.97
C ALA A 109 13.45 -10.24 -7.95
N ASP A 110 14.39 -9.49 -7.37
CA ASP A 110 15.34 -9.98 -6.36
C ASP A 110 14.76 -10.00 -4.93
N TYR A 111 13.50 -9.63 -4.75
CA TYR A 111 12.83 -9.51 -3.46
C TYR A 111 11.62 -10.44 -3.33
N PHE A 112 11.14 -10.61 -2.10
CA PHE A 112 9.97 -11.44 -1.83
C PHE A 112 8.70 -10.65 -2.14
N ILE A 113 7.88 -11.17 -3.05
CA ILE A 113 6.62 -10.55 -3.49
C ILE A 113 5.44 -11.42 -3.04
N VAL A 114 4.49 -10.81 -2.34
CA VAL A 114 3.24 -11.45 -1.88
C VAL A 114 2.06 -10.71 -2.48
N SER A 115 1.28 -11.35 -3.34
CA SER A 115 0.03 -10.79 -3.84
C SER A 115 -1.01 -10.71 -2.73
N VAL A 116 -1.68 -9.56 -2.64
CA VAL A 116 -2.77 -9.31 -1.71
C VAL A 116 -3.98 -8.80 -2.49
N GLN A 117 -5.17 -9.27 -2.12
CA GLN A 117 -6.41 -8.82 -2.72
C GLN A 117 -7.19 -8.00 -1.69
N SER A 118 -7.58 -6.79 -2.09
CA SER A 118 -8.45 -5.94 -1.29
C SER A 118 -9.70 -5.59 -2.07
N ALA A 119 -10.87 -5.72 -1.43
CA ALA A 119 -12.10 -5.22 -2.01
C ALA A 119 -12.10 -3.69 -1.92
N SER A 120 -12.03 -3.00 -3.05
CA SER A 120 -12.10 -1.54 -3.09
C SER A 120 -13.43 -1.07 -2.49
N GLY A 121 -13.37 -0.04 -1.63
CA GLY A 121 -14.55 0.61 -1.07
C GLY A 121 -15.34 1.44 -2.09
N MET A 122 -14.81 1.64 -3.31
CA MET A 122 -15.48 2.34 -4.39
C MET A 122 -16.45 1.41 -5.12
N ARG A 123 -17.74 1.77 -5.11
CA ARG A 123 -18.78 1.11 -5.91
C ARG A 123 -18.62 1.55 -7.36
N THR A 124 -18.51 0.59 -8.27
CA THR A 124 -18.27 0.83 -9.70
C THR A 124 -19.48 1.48 -10.38
N ARG A 125 -20.72 1.21 -9.90
CA ARG A 125 -21.97 1.84 -10.34
C ARG A 125 -23.02 1.87 -9.23
N LYS A 126 -24.03 2.74 -9.35
CA LYS A 126 -25.12 2.95 -8.36
C LYS A 126 -25.99 1.69 -8.13
N ASP A 127 -26.08 0.81 -9.13
CA ASP A 127 -26.93 -0.41 -9.12
C ASP A 127 -26.15 -1.72 -9.32
N ASP A 128 -24.82 -1.69 -9.24
CA ASP A 128 -23.98 -2.90 -9.33
C ASP A 128 -23.39 -3.23 -7.95
N SER A 129 -23.58 -4.46 -7.49
CA SER A 129 -23.02 -4.97 -6.23
C SER A 129 -21.57 -5.44 -6.41
N SER A 130 -21.05 -5.45 -7.64
CA SER A 130 -19.65 -5.79 -7.91
C SER A 130 -18.72 -4.74 -7.28
N ARG A 131 -17.82 -5.21 -6.41
CA ARG A 131 -16.72 -4.40 -5.88
C ARG A 131 -15.53 -4.57 -6.80
N VAL A 132 -14.84 -3.48 -7.14
CA VAL A 132 -13.55 -3.58 -7.82
C VAL A 132 -12.58 -4.29 -6.88
N LEU A 133 -12.05 -5.43 -7.29
CA LEU A 133 -10.95 -6.09 -6.59
C LEU A 133 -9.66 -5.39 -6.98
N ASN A 134 -9.02 -4.73 -6.03
CA ASN A 134 -7.69 -4.18 -6.21
C ASN A 134 -6.69 -5.32 -6.03
N LYS A 135 -5.89 -5.57 -7.07
CA LYS A 135 -4.76 -6.50 -7.01
C LYS A 135 -3.51 -5.71 -6.68
N GLU A 136 -2.98 -5.94 -5.49
CA GLU A 136 -1.80 -5.27 -4.96
C GLU A 136 -0.75 -6.33 -4.60
N VAL A 137 0.50 -5.88 -4.48
CA VAL A 137 1.60 -6.71 -3.97
C VAL A 137 2.26 -6.03 -2.78
N LEU A 138 2.70 -6.85 -1.83
CA LEU A 138 3.64 -6.48 -0.78
C LEU A 138 5.00 -7.05 -1.13
N ILE A 139 6.01 -6.19 -1.17
CA ILE A 139 7.39 -6.52 -1.54
C ILE A 139 8.27 -6.33 -0.31
N THR A 140 9.16 -7.28 -0.02
CA THR A 140 10.03 -7.23 1.18
C THR A 140 11.46 -7.70 0.90
N ASN A 141 12.45 -7.09 1.58
CA ASN A 141 13.85 -7.55 1.54
C ASN A 141 14.20 -8.62 2.59
N TYR A 142 13.19 -9.20 3.22
CA TYR A 142 13.34 -10.27 4.20
C TYR A 142 12.23 -11.30 3.99
N VAL A 143 12.46 -12.53 4.43
CA VAL A 143 11.46 -13.59 4.29
C VAL A 143 10.18 -13.19 5.04
N PRO A 144 9.03 -13.05 4.36
CA PRO A 144 7.80 -12.67 5.02
C PRO A 144 7.30 -13.83 5.87
N THR A 145 7.02 -13.57 7.15
CA THR A 145 6.36 -14.55 8.02
C THR A 145 4.86 -14.50 7.76
N VAL A 146 4.42 -15.08 6.66
CA VAL A 146 2.99 -15.15 6.35
C VAL A 146 2.39 -16.36 7.06
N GLN A 147 1.67 -16.13 8.16
CA GLN A 147 0.67 -17.10 8.63
C GLN A 147 -0.61 -16.83 7.84
N VAL A 148 -0.76 -17.46 6.69
CA VAL A 148 -2.07 -17.53 6.03
C VAL A 148 -2.93 -18.39 6.94
N GLY A 149 -4.08 -17.87 7.37
CA GLY A 149 -5.04 -18.58 8.22
C GLY A 149 -5.76 -19.74 7.52
N TYR A 150 -5.04 -20.58 6.78
CA TYR A 150 -5.41 -21.93 6.33
C TYR A 150 -4.11 -22.66 5.92
N GLY A 151 -3.63 -23.57 6.76
CA GLY A 151 -2.52 -24.48 6.46
C GLY A 151 -1.12 -23.89 6.69
N SER A 152 -0.32 -24.59 7.49
CA SER A 152 1.11 -24.33 7.69
C SER A 152 1.85 -24.36 6.34
N ILE A 153 2.59 -23.29 6.02
CA ILE A 153 3.56 -23.27 4.93
C ILE A 153 4.94 -23.54 5.55
N GLU A 154 5.58 -24.64 5.16
CA GLU A 154 7.01 -24.85 5.41
C GLU A 154 7.80 -24.00 4.40
N LEU A 155 8.63 -23.11 4.93
CA LEU A 155 9.51 -22.23 4.18
C LEU A 155 10.75 -23.03 3.75
N ASP A 156 10.77 -23.55 2.53
CA ASP A 156 12.03 -23.87 1.87
C ASP A 156 12.29 -22.88 0.73
N SER A 157 13.55 -22.47 0.69
CA SER A 157 14.18 -21.56 -0.25
C SER A 157 13.85 -21.91 -1.71
N THR A 158 13.74 -20.88 -2.54
CA THR A 158 13.47 -20.93 -3.99
C THR A 158 12.00 -21.17 -4.40
N GLN A 159 11.25 -20.05 -4.50
CA GLN A 159 9.98 -19.86 -5.23
C GLN A 159 8.69 -20.49 -4.66
N MET A 160 7.65 -19.66 -4.53
CA MET A 160 6.26 -20.08 -4.30
C MET A 160 5.36 -19.55 -5.41
N ALA A 161 4.81 -20.47 -6.20
CA ALA A 161 3.71 -20.20 -7.11
C ALA A 161 2.37 -20.30 -6.34
N LEU A 162 1.47 -19.36 -6.57
CA LEU A 162 0.09 -19.41 -6.08
C LEU A 162 -0.66 -20.56 -6.78
N GLY A 163 -0.85 -21.67 -6.07
CA GLY A 163 -1.84 -22.68 -6.43
C GLY A 163 -3.24 -22.13 -6.16
N PHE A 164 -3.88 -21.56 -7.17
CA PHE A 164 -5.33 -21.38 -7.15
C PHE A 164 -5.97 -22.76 -7.17
N SER A 165 -6.68 -23.14 -6.11
CA SER A 165 -7.67 -24.20 -6.22
C SER A 165 -8.87 -23.61 -6.96
N GLU A 166 -8.84 -23.65 -8.30
CA GLU A 166 -10.04 -23.44 -9.10
C GLU A 166 -10.35 -24.73 -9.85
N GLN A 167 -11.46 -25.36 -9.46
CA GLN A 167 -12.22 -26.16 -10.41
C GLN A 167 -12.65 -25.23 -11.55
N GLY A 168 -11.85 -25.26 -12.61
CA GLY A 168 -12.26 -24.97 -13.98
C GLY A 168 -12.13 -23.52 -14.43
N VAL A 169 -10.97 -23.15 -15.00
CA VAL A 169 -10.85 -22.56 -16.34
C VAL A 169 -9.48 -22.96 -16.92
N LYS A 170 -9.46 -23.25 -18.22
CA LYS A 170 -8.38 -23.87 -19.00
C LYS A 170 -7.13 -22.99 -19.14
N GLU A 171 -5.99 -23.64 -18.95
CA GLU A 171 -4.76 -23.56 -19.75
C GLU A 171 -4.22 -22.17 -20.12
N HIS A 172 -3.20 -21.69 -19.39
CA HIS A 172 -2.03 -21.03 -19.99
C HIS A 172 -0.80 -21.27 -19.09
N ARG A 173 0.13 -22.06 -19.61
CA ARG A 173 1.37 -22.50 -18.97
C ARG A 173 2.45 -21.45 -19.21
N LEU A 174 2.99 -20.83 -18.16
CA LEU A 174 4.25 -20.08 -18.24
C LEU A 174 5.34 -20.87 -17.52
N VAL A 175 6.28 -21.38 -18.31
CA VAL A 175 7.48 -22.09 -17.88
C VAL A 175 8.60 -21.07 -17.75
N TYR A 176 9.31 -21.05 -16.63
CA TYR A 176 10.62 -20.39 -16.53
C TYR A 176 11.68 -21.41 -16.10
N TYR A 177 12.81 -21.37 -16.78
CA TYR A 177 13.96 -22.26 -16.59
C TYR A 177 14.89 -21.74 -15.50
N ARG A 178 15.61 -22.73 -14.93
CA ARG A 178 16.67 -22.76 -13.92
C ARG A 178 17.49 -21.50 -13.68
#